data_AF-A0A8J8W325-F1
#
_entry.id   AF-A0A8J8W325-F1
#
_cell.length_a   1.000
_cell.length_b   1.000
_cell.length_c   1.000
_cell.angle_alpha   90.00
_cell.angle_beta   90.00
_cell.angle_gamma   90.00
#
_symmetry.space_group_name_H-M   'P 1'
#
loop_
_entity.id
_entity.type
_entity.pdbx_description
1 polymer ?
#
loop_
_entity_poly.entity_id
_entity_poly.type
_entity_poly.pdbx_seq_one_letter_code
_entity_poly.pdbx_strand_id
1 'polypeptide(L)'
;MVTDYPSPAINIWVFFALAALDIAVNAAAGPAAVATAVHVSGDKLTARSLQLGALAGVTKAGVLAFVEFVSYAGIPAPAWLVLILFASSFGICVLVTAEISNLVLGETPSALLIAAIVAAIPLGGECIGIYQSAGGLSGGNGGVQIFVMGLDALGGYVFARMAHNEGYDICAYNVAAAAGAVYGAITGIFHTGIGCMAGVQSTTSVNGHYETTNIFGTRKGYDENWRTNAGII
;
A
#
# COMPACT_ATOMS: atom_id res chain seq x y z
N MET A 1 -11.40 34.00 -0.67
CA MET A 1 -10.88 32.75 -0.08
C MET A 1 -10.23 31.98 -1.20
N VAL A 2 -8.92 32.16 -1.36
CA VAL A 2 -8.14 31.32 -2.27
C VAL A 2 -8.03 29.98 -1.57
N THR A 3 -8.79 29.00 -2.05
CA THR A 3 -8.55 27.60 -1.70
C THR A 3 -7.22 27.24 -2.35
N ASP A 4 -6.13 27.49 -1.63
CA ASP A 4 -4.84 26.88 -1.91
C ASP A 4 -5.09 25.37 -1.87
N TYR A 5 -5.25 24.77 -3.05
CA TYR A 5 -5.08 23.34 -3.19
C TYR A 5 -3.71 23.03 -2.60
N PRO A 6 -3.59 22.10 -1.64
CA PRO A 6 -2.28 21.73 -1.13
C PRO A 6 -1.50 21.19 -2.33
N SER A 7 -0.56 21.99 -2.84
CA SER A 7 0.46 21.54 -3.77
C SER A 7 1.05 20.28 -3.17
N PRO A 8 1.14 19.16 -3.91
CA PRO A 8 1.71 17.95 -3.35
C PRO A 8 3.12 18.30 -2.89
N ALA A 9 3.38 18.14 -1.60
CA ALA A 9 4.65 18.51 -0.98
C ALA A 9 5.83 17.62 -1.43
N ILE A 10 5.60 16.76 -2.43
CA ILE A 10 6.55 15.81 -3.00
C ILE A 10 7.08 16.32 -4.34
N ASN A 11 8.40 16.27 -4.49
CA ASN A 11 9.07 16.45 -5.77
C ASN A 11 8.75 15.25 -6.70
N ILE A 12 8.37 15.51 -7.96
CA ILE A 12 8.02 14.47 -8.94
C ILE A 12 9.12 13.43 -9.16
N TRP A 13 10.40 13.82 -9.04
CA TRP A 13 11.52 12.88 -9.11
C TRP A 13 11.60 11.97 -7.90
N VAL A 14 11.26 12.48 -6.72
CA VAL A 14 11.18 11.70 -5.48
C VAL A 14 9.97 10.76 -5.54
N PHE A 15 8.86 11.19 -6.14
CA PHE A 15 7.73 10.32 -6.43
C PHE A 15 8.14 9.11 -7.29
N PHE A 16 8.81 9.34 -8.43
CA PHE A 16 9.25 8.23 -9.29
C PHE A 16 10.25 7.30 -8.59
N ALA A 17 11.15 7.85 -7.78
CA ALA A 17 12.08 7.04 -6.99
C ALA A 17 11.35 6.17 -5.95
N LEU A 18 10.36 6.74 -5.24
CA LEU A 18 9.54 6.02 -4.27
C LEU A 18 8.68 4.95 -4.93
N ALA A 19 8.03 5.27 -6.05
CA ALA A 19 7.22 4.33 -6.81
C ALA A 19 8.06 3.15 -7.33
N ALA A 20 9.25 3.43 -7.88
CA ALA A 20 10.15 2.37 -8.34
C ALA A 20 10.61 1.46 -7.18
N LEU A 21 10.88 2.06 -6.01
CA LEU A 21 11.25 1.32 -4.82
C LEU A 21 10.08 0.48 -4.26
N ASP A 22 8.85 1.00 -4.30
CA ASP A 22 7.63 0.25 -3.95
C ASP A 22 7.50 -1.00 -4.80
N ILE A 23 7.60 -0.80 -6.11
CA ILE A 23 7.40 -1.86 -7.08
C ILE A 23 8.47 -2.93 -6.86
N ALA A 24 9.72 -2.54 -6.61
CA ALA A 24 10.79 -3.47 -6.31
C ALA A 24 10.55 -4.25 -5.01
N VAL A 25 10.06 -3.60 -3.94
CA VAL A 25 9.78 -4.26 -2.67
C VAL A 25 8.59 -5.20 -2.77
N ASN A 26 7.50 -4.79 -3.41
CA ASN A 26 6.34 -5.65 -3.62
C ASN A 26 6.69 -6.82 -4.57
N ALA A 27 7.54 -6.59 -5.58
CA ALA A 27 8.08 -7.64 -6.45
C ALA A 27 8.92 -8.68 -5.69
N ALA A 28 9.54 -8.30 -4.56
CA ALA A 28 10.27 -9.21 -3.68
C ALA A 28 9.39 -9.84 -2.59
N ALA A 29 8.40 -9.10 -2.08
CA ALA A 29 7.46 -9.55 -1.06
C ALA A 29 6.56 -10.68 -1.58
N GLY A 30 6.10 -10.58 -2.82
CA GLY A 30 5.26 -11.60 -3.46
C GLY A 30 5.91 -13.00 -3.51
N PRO A 31 7.12 -13.16 -4.08
CA PRO A 31 7.85 -14.43 -4.08
C PRO A 31 8.16 -14.95 -2.67
N ALA A 32 8.45 -14.05 -1.72
CA ALA A 32 8.68 -14.44 -0.33
C ALA A 32 7.40 -15.02 0.30
N ALA A 33 6.25 -14.39 0.08
CA ALA A 33 4.95 -14.90 0.53
C ALA A 33 4.64 -16.27 -0.09
N VAL A 34 4.94 -16.47 -1.39
CA VAL A 34 4.79 -17.77 -2.06
C VAL A 34 5.73 -18.82 -1.46
N ALA A 35 7.01 -18.48 -1.24
CA ALA A 35 7.98 -19.39 -0.64
C ALA A 35 7.54 -19.82 0.77
N THR A 36 6.98 -18.89 1.57
CA THR A 36 6.39 -19.20 2.88
C THR A 36 5.19 -20.12 2.73
N ALA A 37 4.27 -19.84 1.81
CA ALA A 37 3.10 -20.68 1.57
C ALA A 37 3.51 -22.13 1.28
N VAL A 38 4.45 -22.31 0.36
CA VAL A 38 4.98 -23.63 -0.03
C VAL A 38 5.71 -24.31 1.14
N HIS A 39 6.47 -23.55 1.92
CA HIS A 39 7.16 -24.09 3.09
C HIS A 39 6.17 -24.62 4.15
N VAL A 40 5.09 -23.89 4.39
CA VAL A 40 4.06 -24.26 5.38
C VAL A 40 3.17 -25.40 4.86
N SER A 41 2.88 -25.45 3.56
CA SER A 41 2.10 -26.55 2.97
C SER A 41 2.89 -27.84 2.80
N GLY A 42 4.23 -27.76 2.76
CA GLY A 42 5.12 -28.89 2.48
C GLY A 42 5.23 -29.24 1.00
N ASP A 43 4.77 -28.35 0.11
CA ASP A 43 4.83 -28.53 -1.33
C ASP A 43 6.22 -28.25 -1.93
N LYS A 44 6.37 -28.50 -3.23
CA LYS A 44 7.59 -28.18 -3.97
C LYS A 44 7.54 -26.76 -4.52
N LEU A 45 8.58 -25.98 -4.20
CA LEU A 45 8.73 -24.63 -4.72
C LEU A 45 9.05 -24.69 -6.22
N THR A 46 8.29 -23.94 -7.03
CA THR A 46 8.53 -23.83 -8.48
C THR A 46 8.90 -22.41 -8.86
N ALA A 47 9.77 -22.27 -9.87
CA ALA A 47 10.13 -20.94 -10.40
C ALA A 47 8.90 -20.17 -10.90
N ARG A 48 7.93 -20.87 -11.51
CA ARG A 48 6.66 -20.28 -11.95
C ARG A 48 5.85 -19.70 -10.80
N SER A 49 5.75 -20.42 -9.66
CA SER A 49 5.03 -19.91 -8.49
C SER A 49 5.66 -18.62 -7.94
N LEU A 50 7.00 -18.54 -7.89
CA LEU A 50 7.71 -17.34 -7.49
C LEU A 50 7.47 -16.18 -8.46
N GLN A 51 7.51 -16.44 -9.78
CA GLN A 51 7.23 -15.43 -10.80
C GLN A 51 5.80 -14.88 -10.71
N LEU A 52 4.81 -15.73 -10.45
CA LEU A 52 3.42 -15.29 -10.23
C LEU A 52 3.29 -14.46 -8.95
N GLY A 53 4.01 -14.82 -7.89
CA GLY A 53 4.11 -14.00 -6.68
C GLY A 53 4.69 -12.61 -6.97
N ALA A 54 5.81 -12.54 -7.71
CA ALA A 54 6.40 -11.27 -8.13
C ALA A 54 5.44 -10.43 -8.96
N LEU A 55 4.77 -11.05 -9.93
CA LEU A 55 3.81 -10.38 -10.79
C LEU A 55 2.65 -9.77 -9.98
N ALA A 56 2.05 -10.54 -9.06
CA ALA A 56 1.00 -10.04 -8.19
C ALA A 56 1.42 -8.81 -7.38
N GLY A 57 2.63 -8.83 -6.81
CA GLY A 57 3.19 -7.70 -6.08
C GLY A 57 3.45 -6.48 -6.97
N VAL A 58 4.02 -6.69 -8.16
CA VAL A 58 4.25 -5.62 -9.14
C VAL A 58 2.92 -5.01 -9.59
N THR A 59 1.89 -5.82 -9.85
CA THR A 59 0.58 -5.32 -10.26
C THR A 59 -0.05 -4.46 -9.17
N LYS A 60 -0.05 -4.91 -7.90
CA LYS A 60 -0.54 -4.11 -6.77
C LYS A 60 0.17 -2.75 -6.68
N ALA A 61 1.50 -2.75 -6.62
CA ALA A 61 2.28 -1.52 -6.47
C ALA A 61 2.21 -0.62 -7.71
N GLY A 62 2.18 -1.21 -8.91
CA GLY A 62 2.10 -0.48 -10.17
C GLY A 62 0.77 0.24 -10.35
N VAL A 63 -0.35 -0.38 -9.97
CA VAL A 63 -1.67 0.26 -10.00
C VAL A 63 -1.72 1.42 -9.00
N LEU A 64 -1.22 1.21 -7.77
CA LEU A 64 -1.15 2.28 -6.77
C LEU A 64 -0.30 3.47 -7.26
N ALA A 65 0.91 3.20 -7.76
CA ALA A 65 1.80 4.22 -8.31
C ALA A 65 1.15 4.95 -9.50
N PHE A 66 0.45 4.25 -10.38
CA PHE A 66 -0.25 4.88 -11.49
C PHE A 66 -1.36 5.82 -11.01
N VAL A 67 -2.18 5.40 -10.06
CA VAL A 67 -3.27 6.24 -9.55
C VAL A 67 -2.73 7.45 -8.80
N GLU A 68 -1.68 7.27 -8.00
CA GLU A 68 -0.97 8.39 -7.37
C GLU A 68 -0.37 9.34 -8.41
N PHE A 69 0.22 8.83 -9.50
CA PHE A 69 0.74 9.68 -10.57
C PHE A 69 -0.37 10.50 -11.24
N VAL A 70 -1.49 9.88 -11.59
CA VAL A 70 -2.62 10.57 -12.24
C VAL A 70 -3.25 11.61 -11.31
N SER A 71 -3.13 11.45 -9.99
CA SER A 71 -3.55 12.46 -9.01
C SER A 71 -2.87 13.82 -9.22
N TYR A 72 -1.62 13.83 -9.70
CA TYR A 72 -0.88 15.06 -10.00
C TYR A 72 -1.42 15.79 -11.24
N ALA A 73 -2.18 15.11 -12.09
CA ALA A 73 -2.66 15.66 -13.37
C ALA A 73 -3.92 16.53 -13.26
N GLY A 74 -4.48 16.73 -12.05
CA GLY A 74 -5.61 17.63 -11.84
C GLY A 74 -6.90 17.19 -12.56
N ILE A 75 -7.17 15.88 -12.58
CA ILE A 75 -8.30 15.29 -13.29
C ILE A 75 -9.67 15.65 -12.67
N PRO A 76 -10.75 15.70 -13.48
CA PRO A 76 -12.07 16.05 -12.99
C PRO A 76 -12.60 15.02 -11.98
N ALA A 77 -13.38 15.48 -11.00
CA ALA A 77 -13.85 14.67 -9.86
C ALA A 77 -14.48 13.31 -10.23
N PRO A 78 -15.28 13.16 -11.31
CA PRO A 78 -15.80 11.85 -11.71
C PRO A 78 -14.71 10.85 -12.11
N ALA A 79 -13.68 11.31 -12.85
CA ALA A 79 -12.54 10.48 -13.21
C ALA A 79 -11.73 10.10 -11.96
N TRP A 80 -11.63 11.02 -11.00
CA TRP A 80 -10.96 10.78 -9.72
C TRP A 80 -11.66 9.71 -8.87
N LEU A 81 -12.99 9.72 -8.82
CA LEU A 81 -13.78 8.69 -8.12
C LEU A 81 -13.57 7.30 -8.72
N VAL A 82 -13.50 7.19 -10.05
CA VAL A 82 -13.24 5.91 -10.73
C VAL A 82 -11.81 5.44 -10.45
N LEU A 83 -10.83 6.33 -10.47
CA LEU A 83 -9.43 6.01 -10.17
C LEU A 83 -9.23 5.54 -8.73
N ILE A 84 -9.85 6.20 -7.76
CA ILE A 84 -9.84 5.76 -6.36
C ILE A 84 -10.53 4.40 -6.20
N LEU A 85 -11.60 4.12 -6.95
CA LEU A 85 -12.24 2.81 -6.91
C LEU A 85 -11.29 1.71 -7.41
N PHE A 86 -10.55 1.95 -8.50
CA PHE A 86 -9.54 1.02 -9.02
C PHE A 86 -8.35 0.83 -8.06
N ALA A 87 -7.87 1.91 -7.43
CA ALA A 87 -6.79 1.86 -6.45
C ALA A 87 -7.23 1.45 -5.04
N SER A 88 -8.53 1.24 -4.82
CA SER A 88 -9.03 0.78 -3.53
C SER A 88 -8.56 -0.65 -3.25
N SER A 89 -8.57 -1.04 -1.97
CA SER A 89 -8.31 -2.43 -1.59
C SER A 89 -9.20 -3.42 -2.33
N PHE A 90 -10.48 -3.07 -2.50
CA PHE A 90 -11.43 -3.87 -3.28
C PHE A 90 -11.00 -4.02 -4.74
N GLY A 91 -10.66 -2.91 -5.40
CA GLY A 91 -10.25 -2.90 -6.81
C GLY A 91 -8.98 -3.72 -7.06
N ILE A 92 -7.95 -3.49 -6.23
CA ILE A 92 -6.65 -4.17 -6.36
C ILE A 92 -6.79 -5.67 -6.04
N CYS A 93 -7.48 -6.04 -4.96
CA CYS A 93 -7.67 -7.45 -4.61
C CYS A 93 -8.37 -8.22 -5.73
N VAL A 94 -9.43 -7.64 -6.31
CA VAL A 94 -10.17 -8.24 -7.44
C VAL A 94 -9.28 -8.35 -8.68
N LEU A 95 -8.55 -7.28 -9.02
CA LEU A 95 -7.70 -7.24 -10.21
C LEU A 95 -6.55 -8.25 -10.13
N VAL A 96 -5.81 -8.28 -9.01
CA VAL A 96 -4.72 -9.23 -8.80
C VAL A 96 -5.24 -10.67 -8.77
N THR A 97 -6.39 -10.90 -8.12
CA THR A 97 -7.00 -12.24 -8.10
C THR A 97 -7.42 -12.68 -9.50
N ALA A 98 -8.01 -11.77 -10.29
CA ALA A 98 -8.40 -12.06 -11.66
C ALA A 98 -7.19 -12.40 -12.54
N GLU A 99 -6.13 -11.59 -12.46
CA GLU A 99 -4.87 -11.79 -13.17
C GLU A 99 -4.26 -13.16 -12.86
N ILE A 100 -4.03 -13.46 -11.58
CA ILE A 100 -3.36 -14.69 -11.16
C ILE A 100 -4.25 -15.91 -11.44
N SER A 101 -5.56 -15.82 -11.23
CA SER A 101 -6.49 -16.91 -11.57
C SER A 101 -6.44 -17.22 -13.05
N ASN A 102 -6.47 -16.20 -13.92
CA ASN A 102 -6.43 -16.39 -15.35
C ASN A 102 -5.09 -17.02 -15.81
N LEU A 103 -3.97 -16.64 -15.20
CA LEU A 103 -2.64 -17.19 -15.52
C LEU A 103 -2.42 -18.62 -15.01
N VAL A 104 -3.10 -19.02 -13.93
CA VAL A 104 -2.96 -20.35 -13.31
C VAL A 104 -3.99 -21.33 -13.83
N LEU A 105 -5.25 -20.89 -13.95
CA LEU A 105 -6.42 -21.72 -14.24
C LEU A 105 -6.91 -21.55 -15.69
N GLY A 106 -6.51 -20.49 -16.39
CA GLY A 106 -7.02 -20.15 -17.73
C GLY A 106 -8.40 -19.50 -17.71
N GLU A 107 -8.95 -19.23 -16.52
CA GLU A 107 -10.22 -18.56 -16.30
C GLU A 107 -10.20 -17.77 -14.98
N THR A 108 -11.24 -16.98 -14.74
CA THR A 108 -11.41 -16.23 -13.50
C THR A 108 -12.69 -16.67 -12.78
N PRO A 109 -12.62 -17.69 -11.91
CA PRO A 109 -13.79 -18.18 -11.19
C PRO A 109 -14.41 -17.08 -10.33
N SER A 110 -15.73 -16.90 -10.44
CA SER A 110 -16.45 -15.89 -9.64
C SER A 110 -16.28 -16.10 -8.13
N ALA A 111 -16.14 -17.35 -7.69
CA ALA A 111 -15.82 -17.72 -6.32
C ALA A 111 -14.54 -17.03 -5.80
N LEU A 112 -13.47 -17.01 -6.60
CA LEU A 112 -12.21 -16.37 -6.24
C LEU A 112 -12.34 -14.84 -6.20
N LEU A 113 -13.15 -14.27 -7.09
CA LEU A 113 -13.45 -12.84 -7.06
C LEU A 113 -14.26 -12.43 -5.82
N ILE A 114 -15.24 -13.24 -5.42
CA ILE A 114 -16.00 -13.03 -4.18
C ILE A 114 -15.05 -13.11 -2.98
N ALA A 115 -14.18 -14.13 -2.94
CA ALA A 115 -13.17 -14.27 -1.91
C ALA A 115 -12.24 -13.05 -1.83
N ALA A 116 -11.83 -12.50 -2.99
CA ALA A 116 -11.01 -11.29 -3.07
C ALA A 116 -11.73 -10.06 -2.49
N ILE A 117 -13.01 -9.88 -2.79
CA ILE A 117 -13.83 -8.78 -2.28
C ILE A 117 -13.96 -8.86 -0.76
N VAL A 118 -14.21 -10.06 -0.22
CA VAL A 118 -14.36 -10.25 1.23
C VAL A 118 -13.03 -10.06 1.95
N ALA A 119 -11.93 -10.54 1.36
CA ALA A 119 -10.58 -10.34 1.88
C ALA A 119 -10.16 -8.87 1.86
N ALA A 120 -10.67 -8.04 0.93
CA ALA A 120 -10.35 -6.62 0.88
C ALA A 120 -10.83 -5.82 2.12
N ILE A 121 -11.77 -6.36 2.90
CA ILE A 121 -12.29 -5.74 4.14
C ILE A 121 -11.18 -5.61 5.20
N PRO A 122 -10.52 -6.70 5.65
CA PRO A 122 -9.39 -6.57 6.56
C PRO A 122 -8.21 -5.84 5.93
N LEU A 123 -7.98 -5.94 4.61
CA LEU A 123 -6.90 -5.21 3.91
C LEU A 123 -7.15 -3.70 3.70
N GLY A 124 -8.29 -3.16 4.15
CA GLY A 124 -8.66 -1.76 3.90
C GLY A 124 -7.64 -0.71 4.38
N GLY A 125 -6.75 -1.07 5.32
CA GLY A 125 -5.67 -0.21 5.80
C GLY A 125 -4.37 -0.23 4.97
N GLU A 126 -4.19 -1.22 4.09
CA GLU A 126 -2.93 -1.44 3.35
C GLU A 126 -2.87 -0.74 1.98
N CYS A 127 -4.00 -0.37 1.40
CA CYS A 127 -4.07 0.26 0.07
C CYS A 127 -4.00 1.78 0.14
N ILE A 128 -3.09 2.27 0.98
CA ILE A 128 -2.72 3.68 1.11
C ILE A 128 -1.30 3.74 0.53
N GLY A 129 -1.09 4.53 -0.53
CA GLY A 129 0.21 4.54 -1.19
C GLY A 129 1.35 5.02 -0.29
N ILE A 130 2.61 4.70 -0.67
CA ILE A 130 3.78 4.74 0.24
C ILE A 130 3.88 6.02 1.04
N TYR A 131 3.67 7.17 0.40
CA TYR A 131 3.84 8.45 1.08
C TYR A 131 2.90 8.57 2.29
N GLN A 132 1.69 8.08 2.13
CA GLN A 132 0.59 8.25 3.07
C GLN A 132 0.57 7.09 4.10
N SER A 133 1.03 5.89 3.71
CA SER A 133 1.31 4.77 4.63
C SER A 133 2.56 5.00 5.49
N ALA A 134 3.54 5.76 5.00
CA ALA A 134 4.70 6.22 5.75
C ALA A 134 4.39 7.39 6.72
N GLY A 135 3.12 7.80 6.87
CA GLY A 135 2.71 8.90 7.75
C GLY A 135 2.92 10.30 7.15
N GLY A 136 3.18 10.39 5.83
CA GLY A 136 3.39 11.64 5.12
C GLY A 136 4.52 12.49 5.71
N LEU A 137 4.30 13.80 5.77
CA LEU A 137 5.15 14.77 6.46
C LEU A 137 5.06 14.68 8.01
N SER A 138 4.55 13.62 8.62
CA SER A 138 4.52 13.51 10.09
C SER A 138 5.23 12.25 10.62
N GLY A 139 5.69 11.38 9.72
CA GLY A 139 6.34 10.12 10.08
C GLY A 139 5.34 9.05 10.53
N GLY A 140 5.67 7.79 10.24
CA GLY A 140 4.85 6.64 10.57
C GLY A 140 5.02 6.19 12.02
N ASN A 141 3.96 5.63 12.61
CA ASN A 141 4.02 5.03 13.94
C ASN A 141 4.19 3.51 13.83
N GLY A 142 5.28 2.96 14.38
CA GLY A 142 5.59 1.53 14.29
C GLY A 142 4.51 0.60 14.88
N GLY A 143 3.68 1.10 15.80
CA GLY A 143 2.54 0.32 16.34
C GLY A 143 1.45 0.03 15.30
N VAL A 144 1.27 0.91 14.31
CA VAL A 144 0.30 0.70 13.21
C VAL A 144 0.74 -0.44 12.29
N GLN A 145 2.04 -0.69 12.20
CA GLN A 145 2.62 -1.65 11.26
C GLN A 145 2.47 -3.10 11.75
N ILE A 146 2.55 -3.34 13.06
CA ILE A 146 2.22 -4.64 13.66
C ILE A 146 0.75 -4.97 13.42
N PHE A 147 -0.13 -3.96 13.51
CA PHE A 147 -1.55 -4.12 13.25
C PHE A 147 -1.83 -4.44 11.77
N VAL A 148 -1.19 -3.72 10.85
CA VAL A 148 -1.26 -3.98 9.40
C VAL A 148 -0.82 -5.40 9.06
N MET A 149 0.31 -5.86 9.61
CA MET A 149 0.80 -7.22 9.41
C MET A 149 -0.21 -8.29 9.85
N GLY A 150 -0.92 -8.03 10.96
CA GLY A 150 -2.02 -8.88 11.42
C GLY A 150 -3.24 -8.86 10.50
N LEU A 151 -3.54 -7.71 9.90
CA LEU A 151 -4.61 -7.56 8.91
C LEU A 151 -4.28 -8.30 7.60
N ASP A 152 -3.01 -8.33 7.17
CA ASP A 152 -2.62 -9.10 5.98
C ASP A 152 -2.71 -10.60 6.21
N ALA A 153 -2.31 -11.07 7.38
CA ALA A 153 -2.51 -12.45 7.80
C ALA A 153 -3.99 -12.82 7.83
N LEU A 154 -4.83 -11.94 8.39
CA LEU A 154 -6.28 -12.10 8.41
C LEU A 154 -6.87 -12.07 7.00
N GLY A 155 -6.37 -11.21 6.12
CA GLY A 155 -6.74 -11.12 4.71
C GLY A 155 -6.51 -12.42 3.96
N GLY A 156 -5.31 -13.01 4.10
CA GLY A 156 -5.00 -14.32 3.54
C GLY A 156 -5.90 -15.42 4.07
N TYR A 157 -6.13 -15.45 5.39
CA TYR A 157 -7.07 -16.40 6.01
C TYR A 157 -8.49 -16.26 5.47
N VAL A 158 -9.02 -15.04 5.42
CA VAL A 158 -10.39 -14.73 4.96
C VAL A 158 -10.55 -15.11 3.49
N PHE A 159 -9.55 -14.82 2.65
CA PHE A 159 -9.54 -15.21 1.25
C PHE A 159 -9.69 -16.74 1.10
N ALA A 160 -8.81 -17.51 1.74
CA ALA A 160 -8.84 -18.97 1.64
C ALA A 160 -10.13 -19.57 2.19
N ARG A 161 -10.64 -19.02 3.30
CA ARG A 161 -11.90 -19.47 3.89
C ARG A 161 -13.10 -19.17 3.02
N MET A 162 -13.15 -17.97 2.41
CA MET A 162 -14.25 -17.60 1.54
C MET A 162 -14.23 -18.38 0.23
N ALA A 163 -13.05 -18.63 -0.34
CA ALA A 163 -12.92 -19.50 -1.51
C ALA A 163 -13.46 -20.90 -1.24
N HIS A 164 -13.13 -21.51 -0.09
CA HIS A 164 -13.68 -22.81 0.30
C HIS A 164 -15.21 -22.76 0.50
N ASN A 165 -15.75 -21.70 1.12
CA ASN A 165 -17.22 -21.56 1.26
C ASN A 165 -17.95 -21.51 -0.09
N GLU A 166 -17.30 -20.98 -1.12
CA GLU A 166 -17.80 -20.95 -2.50
C GLU A 166 -17.47 -22.24 -3.28
N GLY A 167 -17.00 -23.29 -2.60
CA GLY A 167 -16.68 -24.60 -3.18
C GLY A 167 -15.33 -24.67 -3.90
N TYR A 168 -14.43 -23.72 -3.67
CA TYR A 168 -13.12 -23.62 -4.32
C TYR A 168 -11.98 -23.76 -3.31
N ASP A 169 -11.53 -24.99 -3.08
CA ASP A 169 -10.41 -25.28 -2.16
C ASP A 169 -9.06 -24.97 -2.81
N ILE A 170 -8.44 -23.87 -2.37
CA ILE A 170 -7.12 -23.43 -2.88
C ILE A 170 -5.99 -23.98 -2.01
N CYS A 171 -6.06 -23.75 -0.70
CA CYS A 171 -5.03 -24.14 0.26
C CYS A 171 -5.56 -24.13 1.70
N ALA A 172 -4.80 -24.72 2.63
CA ALA A 172 -5.12 -24.68 4.05
C ALA A 172 -5.06 -23.22 4.59
N TYR A 173 -5.97 -22.86 5.48
CA TYR A 173 -6.11 -21.45 5.90
C TYR A 173 -4.89 -20.89 6.61
N ASN A 174 -4.14 -21.74 7.34
CA ASN A 174 -2.89 -21.36 7.99
C ASN A 174 -1.78 -21.06 6.97
N VAL A 175 -1.79 -21.73 5.81
CA VAL A 175 -0.85 -21.46 4.70
C VAL A 175 -1.11 -20.07 4.13
N ALA A 176 -2.38 -19.76 3.85
CA ALA A 176 -2.76 -18.44 3.33
C ALA A 176 -2.49 -17.32 4.34
N ALA A 177 -2.78 -17.56 5.63
CA ALA A 177 -2.48 -16.61 6.69
C ALA A 177 -0.97 -16.35 6.83
N ALA A 178 -0.14 -17.39 6.76
CA ALA A 178 1.31 -17.25 6.83
C ALA A 178 1.87 -16.47 5.64
N ALA A 179 1.36 -16.73 4.43
CA ALA A 179 1.73 -15.98 3.23
C ALA A 179 1.38 -14.49 3.36
N GLY A 180 0.17 -14.18 3.82
CA GLY A 180 -0.27 -12.82 4.10
C GLY A 180 0.60 -12.12 5.15
N ALA A 181 0.90 -12.79 6.26
CA ALA A 181 1.76 -12.25 7.31
C ALA A 181 3.16 -11.88 6.81
N VAL A 182 3.77 -12.73 5.97
CA VAL A 182 5.11 -12.47 5.41
C VAL A 182 5.09 -11.33 4.40
N TYR A 183 4.05 -11.28 3.55
CA TYR A 183 3.88 -10.15 2.64
C TYR A 183 3.81 -8.83 3.43
N GLY A 184 2.89 -8.76 4.40
CA GLY A 184 2.68 -7.59 5.26
C GLY A 184 3.89 -7.22 6.10
N ALA A 185 4.69 -8.21 6.53
CA ALA A 185 5.92 -7.94 7.27
C ALA A 185 6.95 -7.21 6.40
N ILE A 186 7.14 -7.67 5.16
CA ILE A 186 8.12 -7.09 4.24
C ILE A 186 7.70 -5.68 3.83
N THR A 187 6.44 -5.49 3.40
CA THR A 187 5.91 -4.18 3.01
C THR A 187 5.85 -3.24 4.20
N GLY A 188 5.41 -3.73 5.37
CA GLY A 188 5.30 -2.93 6.59
C GLY A 188 6.65 -2.45 7.14
N ILE A 189 7.67 -3.31 7.18
CA ILE A 189 9.03 -2.90 7.58
C ILE A 189 9.57 -1.84 6.64
N PHE A 190 9.36 -2.02 5.34
CA PHE A 190 9.79 -1.06 4.33
C PHE A 190 9.09 0.30 4.49
N HIS A 191 7.77 0.32 4.61
CA HIS A 191 7.01 1.55 4.87
C HIS A 191 7.40 2.22 6.19
N THR A 192 7.71 1.44 7.22
CA THR A 192 8.23 1.97 8.49
C THR A 192 9.57 2.65 8.30
N GLY A 193 10.50 2.02 7.56
CA GLY A 193 11.80 2.60 7.25
C GLY A 193 11.66 3.93 6.51
N ILE A 194 10.79 3.97 5.50
CA ILE A 194 10.46 5.21 4.79
C ILE A 194 9.85 6.25 5.71
N GLY A 195 8.91 5.87 6.59
CA GLY A 195 8.31 6.77 7.57
C GLY A 195 9.29 7.34 8.58
N CYS A 196 10.27 6.55 9.03
CA CYS A 196 11.36 7.01 9.90
C CYS A 196 12.22 8.07 9.18
N MET A 197 12.55 7.85 7.91
CA MET A 197 13.28 8.84 7.11
C MET A 197 12.44 10.10 6.86
N ALA A 198 11.13 9.94 6.64
CA ALA A 198 10.16 11.03 6.50
C ALA A 198 10.07 11.93 7.74
N GLY A 199 10.24 11.32 8.92
CA GLY A 199 10.19 11.97 10.22
C GLY A 199 11.40 12.82 10.55
N VAL A 200 12.49 12.75 9.77
CA VAL A 200 13.64 13.67 9.91
C VAL A 200 13.26 15.05 9.37
N GLN A 201 12.64 15.80 10.28
CA GLN A 201 12.05 17.13 10.18
C GLN A 201 13.01 18.30 10.27
N SER A 202 13.13 19.19 9.28
CA SER A 202 13.62 20.55 9.55
C SER A 202 12.49 21.54 9.40
N THR A 203 12.04 22.13 10.52
CA THR A 203 11.06 23.22 10.50
C THR A 203 11.74 24.52 10.86
N THR A 204 11.73 25.47 9.92
CA THR A 204 12.19 26.84 10.16
C THR A 204 10.96 27.74 10.22
N SER A 205 10.83 28.57 11.26
CA SER A 205 9.73 29.53 11.39
C SER A 205 10.27 30.94 11.53
N VAL A 206 9.83 31.85 10.66
CA VAL A 206 10.21 33.27 10.67
C VAL A 206 8.94 34.11 10.52
N ASN A 207 8.63 34.92 11.53
CA ASN A 207 7.49 35.86 11.54
C ASN A 207 6.13 35.20 11.18
N GLY A 208 5.90 33.97 11.64
CA GLY A 208 4.67 33.20 11.37
C GLY A 208 4.68 32.41 10.07
N HIS A 209 5.63 32.65 9.18
CA HIS A 209 5.85 31.75 8.05
C HIS A 209 6.67 30.56 8.50
N TYR A 210 6.12 29.36 8.38
CA TYR A 210 6.84 28.12 8.63
C TYR A 210 7.19 27.42 7.31
N GLU A 211 8.38 26.85 7.27
CA GLU A 211 8.88 26.01 6.20
C GLU A 211 9.34 24.69 6.83
N THR A 212 8.57 23.63 6.60
CA THR A 212 8.89 22.27 7.01
C THR A 212 9.45 21.53 5.81
N THR A 213 10.70 21.10 5.90
CA THR A 213 11.39 20.34 4.86
C THR A 213 11.75 18.95 5.38
N ASN A 214 11.52 17.94 4.55
CA ASN A 214 11.99 16.56 4.76
C ASN A 214 12.53 15.98 3.44
N ILE A 215 12.87 14.69 3.44
CA ILE A 215 13.39 13.98 2.25
C ILE A 215 12.40 13.92 1.08
N PHE A 216 11.11 14.19 1.32
CA PHE A 216 10.06 14.13 0.31
C PHE A 216 9.80 15.48 -0.35
N GLY A 217 10.00 16.56 0.40
CA GLY A 217 10.04 17.91 -0.13
C GLY A 217 9.75 18.95 0.94
N THR A 218 9.17 20.06 0.52
CA THR A 218 9.03 21.25 1.35
C THR A 218 7.57 21.68 1.41
N ARG A 219 7.05 21.84 2.63
CA ARG A 219 5.74 22.44 2.90
C ARG A 219 5.93 23.82 3.51
N LYS A 220 5.30 24.82 2.91
CA LYS A 220 5.26 26.18 3.44
C LYS A 220 3.85 26.48 3.95
N GLY A 221 3.75 27.27 5.01
CA GLY A 221 2.46 27.74 5.53
C GLY A 221 2.63 28.97 6.40
N TYR A 222 1.50 29.47 6.88
CA TYR A 222 1.44 30.61 7.80
C TYR A 222 0.67 30.20 9.05
N ASP A 223 1.29 30.37 10.21
CA ASP A 223 0.63 30.23 11.50
C ASP A 223 0.20 31.61 11.98
N GLU A 224 -1.10 31.86 12.00
CA GLU A 224 -1.73 33.11 12.43
C GLU A 224 -1.45 33.43 13.91
N ASN A 225 -1.15 32.40 14.72
CA ASN A 225 -0.96 32.49 16.18
C ASN A 225 0.51 32.57 16.61
N TRP A 226 1.44 32.80 15.67
CA TRP A 226 2.88 32.74 15.93
C TRP A 226 3.37 33.70 17.02
N ARG A 227 2.72 34.86 17.19
CA ARG A 227 3.07 35.85 18.22
C ARG A 227 2.78 35.36 19.64
N THR A 228 1.65 34.66 19.80
CA THR A 228 1.24 34.05 21.08
C THR A 228 2.16 32.89 21.44
N ASN A 229 2.55 32.08 20.46
CA ASN A 229 3.47 30.94 20.63
C ASN A 229 4.92 31.36 20.93
N ALA A 230 5.34 32.53 20.46
CA ALA A 230 6.67 33.08 20.72
C ALA A 230 6.79 33.80 22.08
N GLY A 231 5.72 33.86 22.88
CA GLY A 231 5.70 34.59 24.15
C GLY A 231 5.90 36.11 23.98
N ILE A 232 5.64 36.64 22.79
CA ILE A 232 5.72 38.07 22.49
C ILE A 232 4.33 38.65 22.78
N ILE A 233 4.07 38.93 24.05
CA ILE A 233 3.02 39.84 24.52
C ILE A 233 3.70 40.97 25.28
#